data_AF-A0A0F8Y7L1-F1
#
_entry.id   AF-A0A0F8Y7L1-F1
#
_cell.length_a   1.000
_cell.length_b   1.000
_cell.length_c   1.000
_cell.angle_alpha   90.00
_cell.angle_beta   90.00
_cell.angle_gamma   90.00
#
_symmetry.space_group_name_H-M   'P 1'
#
loop_
_entity.id
_entity.type
_entity.pdbx_description
1 polymer ?
#
loop_
_entity_poly.entity_id
_entity_poly.type
_entity_poly.pdbx_seq_one_letter_code
_entity_poly.pdbx_strand_id
1 'polypeptide(L)'
;LRSQKYQAFHSGDIVDAPGPDGATEFIDITMDKAFAAGIRYVSMDVRVYNGPNFIEHEQCYAGWMAREHPQSNELFDPKTVQSKIDIISESRTSTPVIFDLKEKQAIWTDLVTSARRRRGGNNAISNAASIENVLESIVCSANKVSLYELFELHAKARGTIVESQEDAEKVYSLYEGTTPFNIMEINSDYIG
;
A
#
# COMPACT_ATOMS: atom_id res chain seq x y z
N LEU A 1 13.00 14.07 -5.95
CA LEU A 1 13.67 13.63 -4.69
C LEU A 1 14.99 12.92 -5.04
N ARG A 2 16.13 13.34 -4.48
CA ARG A 2 17.39 12.57 -4.55
C ARG A 2 18.10 12.65 -3.21
N SER A 3 18.47 11.51 -2.62
CA SER A 3 19.18 11.48 -1.34
C SER A 3 20.31 10.47 -1.36
N GLN A 4 21.53 10.94 -1.09
CA GLN A 4 22.68 10.05 -0.92
C GLN A 4 22.60 9.26 0.39
N LYS A 5 21.98 9.81 1.45
CA LYS A 5 21.95 9.20 2.79
C LYS A 5 21.24 7.83 2.80
N TYR A 6 20.17 7.70 2.00
CA TYR A 6 19.37 6.47 1.92
C TYR A 6 19.21 5.97 0.47
N GLN A 7 20.08 6.45 -0.43
CA GLN A 7 20.12 6.11 -1.87
C GLN A 7 18.71 6.06 -2.48
N ALA A 8 18.04 7.22 -2.45
CA ALA A 8 16.73 7.38 -3.08
C ALA A 8 16.84 8.15 -4.39
N PHE A 9 16.15 7.67 -5.41
CA PHE A 9 16.09 8.27 -6.75
C PHE A 9 14.64 8.44 -7.20
N HIS A 10 14.31 9.64 -7.64
CA HIS A 10 13.03 9.94 -8.31
C HIS A 10 13.26 9.98 -9.81
N SER A 11 12.38 9.35 -10.59
CA SER A 11 12.47 9.31 -12.07
C SER A 11 12.43 10.70 -12.69
N GLY A 12 11.61 11.60 -12.14
CA GLY A 12 11.39 12.97 -12.60
C GLY A 12 9.98 13.38 -12.19
N ASP A 13 9.70 14.69 -12.18
CA ASP A 13 8.36 15.21 -11.87
C ASP A 13 7.58 15.35 -13.18
N ILE A 14 6.55 14.53 -13.39
CA ILE A 14 5.71 14.56 -14.60
C ILE A 14 4.40 15.27 -14.26
N VAL A 15 4.28 16.50 -14.77
CA VAL A 15 3.14 17.38 -14.47
C VAL A 15 2.00 17.29 -15.49
N ASP A 16 2.22 16.62 -16.61
CA ASP A 16 1.24 16.43 -17.68
C ASP A 16 1.20 14.97 -18.11
N ALA A 17 0.00 14.38 -18.05
CA ALA A 17 -0.25 12.96 -18.27
C ALA A 17 -1.56 12.77 -19.04
N PRO A 18 -1.68 13.32 -20.27
CA PRO A 18 -2.92 13.27 -21.01
C PRO A 18 -3.26 11.84 -21.41
N GLY A 19 -4.56 11.50 -21.37
CA GLY A 19 -5.05 10.28 -21.98
C GLY A 19 -4.83 10.31 -23.50
N PRO A 20 -4.54 9.17 -24.15
CA PRO A 20 -4.48 7.81 -23.58
C PRO A 20 -3.10 7.41 -23.04
N ASP A 21 -2.07 8.22 -23.28
CA ASP A 21 -0.68 7.83 -23.02
C ASP A 21 -0.34 7.80 -21.52
N GLY A 22 -0.98 8.68 -20.73
CA GLY A 22 -0.80 8.77 -19.29
C GLY A 22 0.64 9.11 -18.89
N ALA A 23 0.98 8.82 -17.63
CA ALA A 23 2.34 8.96 -17.12
C ALA A 23 2.60 7.98 -15.96
N THR A 24 3.85 7.69 -15.68
CA THR A 24 4.25 6.91 -14.51
C THR A 24 5.52 7.48 -13.90
N GLU A 25 5.52 7.63 -12.58
CA GLU A 25 6.64 8.10 -11.79
C GLU A 25 7.13 7.00 -10.84
N PHE A 26 8.43 7.03 -10.55
CA PHE A 26 9.06 6.03 -9.71
C PHE A 26 9.93 6.70 -8.64
N ILE A 27 9.89 6.12 -7.44
CA ILE A 27 10.78 6.46 -6.34
C ILE A 27 11.49 5.18 -5.90
N ASP A 28 12.76 5.07 -6.24
CA ASP A 28 13.61 3.98 -5.75
C ASP A 28 14.10 4.31 -4.35
N ILE A 29 14.08 3.33 -3.44
CA ILE A 29 14.63 3.44 -2.10
C ILE A 29 15.41 2.16 -1.79
N THR A 30 16.68 2.30 -1.41
CA THR A 30 17.48 1.15 -0.99
C THR A 30 17.17 0.81 0.46
N MET A 31 16.43 -0.29 0.71
CA MET A 31 15.94 -0.67 2.04
C MET A 31 17.06 -0.74 3.10
N ASP A 32 18.17 -1.43 2.81
CA ASP A 32 19.26 -1.61 3.77
C ASP A 32 19.94 -0.28 4.13
N LYS A 33 20.10 0.63 3.16
CA LYS A 33 20.68 1.96 3.40
C LYS A 33 19.72 2.87 4.15
N ALA A 34 18.42 2.82 3.83
CA ALA A 34 17.40 3.56 4.57
C ALA A 34 17.36 3.09 6.04
N PHE A 35 17.39 1.77 6.27
CA PHE A 35 17.41 1.21 7.62
C PHE A 35 18.70 1.59 8.38
N ALA A 36 19.87 1.47 7.76
CA ALA A 36 21.14 1.92 8.34
C ALA A 36 21.17 3.43 8.65
N ALA A 37 20.39 4.23 7.91
CA ALA A 37 20.21 5.66 8.16
C ALA A 37 19.23 5.99 9.31
N GLY A 38 18.68 4.96 9.98
CA GLY A 38 17.74 5.08 11.10
C GLY A 38 16.27 5.12 10.69
N ILE A 39 15.94 4.85 9.42
CA ILE A 39 14.57 4.84 8.93
C ILE A 39 13.97 3.45 9.18
N ARG A 40 12.91 3.36 9.99
CA ARG A 40 12.20 2.10 10.19
C ARG A 40 11.07 1.90 9.18
N TYR A 41 10.34 2.96 8.86
CA TYR A 41 9.15 2.89 8.00
C TYR A 41 9.28 3.81 6.79
N VAL A 42 8.74 3.36 5.66
CA VAL A 42 8.55 4.16 4.45
C VAL A 42 7.07 4.16 4.09
N SER A 43 6.44 5.33 4.07
CA SER A 43 5.04 5.50 3.70
C SER A 43 4.92 5.92 2.24
N MET A 44 4.11 5.22 1.45
CA MET A 44 3.73 5.66 0.11
C MET A 44 2.60 6.67 0.24
N ASP A 45 2.74 7.85 -0.37
CA ASP A 45 1.76 8.92 -0.28
C ASP A 45 1.50 9.47 -1.67
N VAL A 46 0.31 9.19 -2.19
CA VAL A 46 -0.12 9.52 -3.55
C VAL A 46 -1.06 10.72 -3.47
N ARG A 47 -0.80 11.76 -4.28
CA ARG A 47 -1.56 13.01 -4.21
C ARG A 47 -1.90 13.57 -5.58
N VAL A 48 -3.13 14.05 -5.72
CA VAL A 48 -3.53 14.90 -6.83
C VAL A 48 -3.19 16.35 -6.52
N TYR A 49 -2.07 16.83 -7.07
CA TYR A 49 -1.61 18.21 -6.88
C TYR A 49 -2.61 19.23 -7.42
N ASN A 50 -3.07 19.06 -8.67
CA ASN A 50 -4.07 19.88 -9.33
C ASN A 50 -5.07 19.00 -10.11
N GLY A 51 -6.29 19.50 -10.35
CA GLY A 51 -7.33 18.74 -11.06
C GLY A 51 -8.33 18.03 -10.13
N PRO A 52 -9.04 17.01 -10.64
CA PRO A 52 -10.19 16.39 -9.98
C PRO A 52 -9.79 15.31 -8.96
N ASN A 53 -10.74 14.78 -8.18
CA ASN A 53 -10.48 13.72 -7.20
C ASN A 53 -10.15 12.39 -7.89
N PHE A 54 -9.57 11.41 -7.17
CA PHE A 54 -9.14 10.14 -7.77
C PHE A 54 -10.25 9.42 -8.56
N ILE A 55 -11.49 9.44 -8.07
CA ILE A 55 -12.67 8.82 -8.72
C ILE A 55 -13.01 9.40 -10.10
N GLU A 56 -12.54 10.61 -10.41
CA GLU A 56 -12.81 11.29 -11.67
C GLU A 56 -11.69 11.07 -12.70
N HIS A 57 -10.57 10.44 -12.31
CA HIS A 57 -9.52 10.03 -13.26
C HIS A 57 -9.95 8.73 -13.94
N GLU A 58 -9.74 8.63 -15.25
CA GLU A 58 -10.08 7.42 -16.01
C GLU A 58 -9.33 6.19 -15.48
N GLN A 59 -8.04 6.38 -15.14
CA GLN A 59 -7.19 5.36 -14.54
C GLN A 59 -6.19 5.99 -13.57
N CYS A 60 -6.17 5.52 -12.32
CA CYS A 60 -5.17 5.92 -11.33
C CYS A 60 -4.67 4.70 -10.56
N TYR A 61 -3.36 4.46 -10.63
CA TYR A 61 -2.73 3.29 -10.05
C TYR A 61 -1.57 3.67 -9.16
N ALA A 62 -1.37 2.90 -8.09
CA ALA A 62 -0.14 2.90 -7.31
C ALA A 62 0.35 1.46 -7.11
N GLY A 63 1.62 1.30 -6.78
CA GLY A 63 2.19 -0.02 -6.64
C GLY A 63 3.66 0.03 -6.29
N TRP A 64 4.24 -1.14 -6.06
CA TRP A 64 5.67 -1.28 -5.84
C TRP A 64 6.21 -2.52 -6.51
N MET A 65 7.53 -2.50 -6.66
CA MET A 65 8.32 -3.55 -7.26
C MET A 65 9.62 -3.69 -6.47
N ALA A 66 10.12 -4.93 -6.40
CA ALA A 66 11.47 -5.16 -5.90
C ALA A 66 12.45 -5.14 -7.08
N ARG A 67 13.58 -4.47 -6.91
CA ARG A 67 14.66 -4.41 -7.89
C ARG A 67 16.01 -4.60 -7.20
N GLU A 68 16.96 -5.21 -7.88
CA GLU A 68 18.31 -5.43 -7.34
C GLU A 68 19.13 -4.14 -7.27
N HIS A 69 18.91 -3.22 -8.21
CA HIS A 69 19.67 -1.96 -8.31
C HIS A 69 18.74 -0.75 -8.52
N PRO A 70 18.88 0.33 -7.73
CA PRO A 70 18.18 1.58 -7.96
C PRO A 70 18.79 2.31 -9.16
N GLN A 71 18.00 2.63 -10.17
CA GLN A 71 18.47 3.26 -11.41
C GLN A 71 17.42 4.21 -11.97
N SER A 72 17.82 5.44 -12.29
CA SER A 72 16.94 6.38 -13.00
C SER A 72 16.71 5.94 -14.45
N ASN A 73 15.46 6.01 -14.92
CA ASN A 73 15.07 5.96 -16.34
C ASN A 73 15.12 4.61 -17.08
N GLU A 74 14.96 3.46 -16.42
CA GLU A 74 14.69 2.21 -17.17
C GLU A 74 13.20 1.99 -17.46
N LEU A 75 12.94 1.33 -18.60
CA LEU A 75 11.64 0.86 -19.02
C LEU A 75 11.03 -0.06 -17.95
N PHE A 76 9.75 0.11 -17.70
CA PHE A 76 8.93 -0.72 -16.82
C PHE A 76 9.04 -2.21 -17.21
N ASP A 77 9.54 -3.07 -16.31
CA ASP A 77 9.38 -4.53 -16.42
C ASP A 77 8.15 -4.96 -15.60
N PRO A 78 7.02 -5.30 -16.24
CA PRO A 78 5.80 -5.71 -15.56
C PRO A 78 6.01 -6.92 -14.64
N LYS A 79 6.99 -7.79 -14.91
CA LYS A 79 7.23 -9.01 -14.12
C LYS A 79 7.81 -8.72 -12.73
N THR A 80 8.35 -7.52 -12.52
CA THR A 80 8.93 -7.11 -11.24
C THR A 80 7.92 -6.45 -10.31
N VAL A 81 6.72 -6.14 -10.82
CA VAL A 81 5.62 -5.57 -10.04
C VAL A 81 5.15 -6.59 -9.02
N GLN A 82 5.36 -6.29 -7.74
CA GLN A 82 4.84 -7.12 -6.66
C GLN A 82 3.38 -6.81 -6.40
N SER A 83 2.99 -5.55 -6.57
CA SER A 83 1.59 -5.17 -6.40
C SER A 83 1.22 -3.94 -7.21
N LYS A 84 -0.02 -3.95 -7.69
CA LYS A 84 -0.71 -2.85 -8.37
C LYS A 84 -2.05 -2.65 -7.66
N ILE A 85 -2.36 -1.39 -7.38
CA ILE A 85 -3.51 -0.96 -6.59
C ILE A 85 -4.26 0.08 -7.41
N ASP A 86 -5.55 -0.15 -7.59
CA ASP A 86 -6.45 0.82 -8.22
C ASP A 86 -6.90 1.83 -7.16
N ILE A 87 -6.66 3.11 -7.40
CA ILE A 87 -7.06 4.18 -6.48
C ILE A 87 -8.37 4.78 -6.98
N ILE A 88 -9.47 4.36 -6.35
CA ILE A 88 -10.82 4.86 -6.64
C ILE A 88 -11.37 5.50 -5.36
N SER A 89 -11.31 6.83 -5.27
CA SER A 89 -11.68 7.55 -4.05
C SER A 89 -12.17 8.97 -4.34
N GLU A 90 -13.12 9.46 -3.56
CA GLU A 90 -13.54 10.88 -3.56
C GLU A 90 -12.47 11.82 -2.95
N SER A 91 -11.32 11.29 -2.55
CA SER A 91 -10.20 12.07 -2.02
C SER A 91 -9.18 12.45 -3.09
N ARG A 92 -8.25 13.33 -2.70
CA ARG A 92 -7.08 13.76 -3.47
C ARG A 92 -5.77 13.27 -2.87
N THR A 93 -5.82 12.53 -1.77
CA THR A 93 -4.65 11.95 -1.11
C THR A 93 -4.97 10.55 -0.64
N SER A 94 -4.05 9.63 -0.88
CA SER A 94 -4.12 8.24 -0.45
C SER A 94 -2.76 7.78 0.07
N THR A 95 -2.76 7.07 1.19
CA THR A 95 -1.60 6.34 1.68
C THR A 95 -1.92 4.85 1.55
N PRO A 96 -1.59 4.21 0.41
CA PRO A 96 -2.03 2.84 0.13
C PRO A 96 -1.20 1.76 0.84
N VAL A 97 0.06 2.05 1.15
CA VAL A 97 0.98 1.07 1.74
C VAL A 97 2.07 1.74 2.58
N ILE A 98 2.48 1.05 3.63
CA ILE A 98 3.60 1.38 4.50
C ILE A 98 4.57 0.20 4.52
N PHE A 99 5.85 0.44 4.29
CA PHE A 99 6.89 -0.59 4.35
C PHE A 99 7.60 -0.55 5.71
N ASP A 100 7.56 -1.65 6.46
CA ASP A 100 8.44 -1.86 7.63
C ASP A 100 9.77 -2.45 7.13
N LEU A 101 10.84 -1.65 7.21
CA LEU A 101 12.16 -2.04 6.75
C LEU A 101 12.86 -3.04 7.69
N LYS A 102 12.46 -3.10 8.96
CA LYS A 102 13.01 -4.03 9.95
C LYS A 102 12.45 -5.44 9.72
N GLU A 103 11.13 -5.54 9.62
CA GLU A 103 10.44 -6.82 9.44
C GLU A 103 10.32 -7.23 7.96
N LYS A 104 10.69 -6.33 7.03
CA LYS A 104 10.58 -6.50 5.57
C LYS A 104 9.15 -6.80 5.12
N GLN A 105 8.20 -6.04 5.66
CA GLN A 105 6.77 -6.22 5.41
C GLN A 105 6.18 -5.02 4.68
N ALA A 106 5.26 -5.30 3.75
CA ALA A 106 4.34 -4.31 3.21
C ALA A 106 3.04 -4.36 4.03
N ILE A 107 2.74 -3.28 4.72
CA ILE A 107 1.54 -3.07 5.51
C ILE A 107 0.56 -2.29 4.62
N TRP A 108 -0.47 -2.97 4.17
CA TRP A 108 -1.54 -2.37 3.39
C TRP A 108 -2.35 -1.41 4.24
N THR A 109 -2.61 -0.23 3.69
CA THR A 109 -3.34 0.82 4.37
C THR A 109 -4.37 1.40 3.41
N ASP A 110 -5.66 1.20 3.67
CA ASP A 110 -6.71 1.90 2.90
C ASP A 110 -7.01 3.25 3.57
N LEU A 111 -5.98 4.10 3.64
CA LEU A 111 -6.05 5.34 4.39
C LEU A 111 -6.17 6.55 3.49
N VAL A 112 -7.34 7.16 3.63
CA VAL A 112 -7.68 8.42 3.01
C VAL A 112 -7.49 9.53 4.05
N THR A 113 -6.37 10.24 3.99
CA THR A 113 -6.21 11.42 4.85
C THR A 113 -7.04 12.57 4.31
N SER A 114 -8.04 13.05 5.05
CA SER A 114 -8.80 14.21 4.59
C SER A 114 -7.87 15.43 4.51
N ALA A 115 -7.76 16.06 3.34
CA ALA A 115 -7.06 17.33 3.13
C ALA A 115 -7.85 18.51 3.75
N ARG A 116 -8.40 18.35 4.96
CA ARG A 116 -9.15 19.42 5.66
C ARG A 116 -8.19 20.56 5.97
N ARG A 117 -8.14 21.54 5.06
CA ARG A 117 -7.67 22.94 5.19
C ARG A 117 -6.76 23.18 6.39
N ARG A 118 -5.64 22.48 6.50
CA ARG A 118 -4.58 22.86 7.44
C ARG A 118 -3.74 23.94 6.75
N ARG A 119 -3.49 25.03 7.46
CA ARG A 119 -2.82 26.25 6.97
C ARG A 119 -1.40 26.01 6.40
N GLY A 120 -0.83 24.81 6.54
CA GLY A 120 0.51 24.45 6.09
C GLY A 120 0.62 23.92 4.65
N GLY A 121 -0.48 23.85 3.90
CA GLY A 121 -0.49 23.31 2.53
C GLY A 121 -0.37 21.78 2.46
N ASN A 122 -0.68 21.22 1.29
CA ASN A 122 -0.70 19.77 1.09
C ASN A 122 0.69 19.23 0.71
N ASN A 123 1.66 19.31 1.62
CA ASN A 123 3.01 18.74 1.43
C ASN A 123 3.37 17.69 2.50
N ALA A 124 4.41 16.89 2.25
CA ALA A 124 4.82 15.79 3.13
C ALA A 124 5.24 16.28 4.53
N ILE A 125 5.83 17.47 4.64
CA ILE A 125 6.30 18.04 5.91
C ILE A 125 5.11 18.46 6.77
N SER A 126 4.16 19.20 6.20
CA SER A 126 2.94 19.65 6.88
C SER A 126 2.03 18.50 7.30
N ASN A 127 2.11 17.36 6.60
CA ASN A 127 1.36 16.14 6.91
C ASN A 127 2.15 15.11 7.72
N ALA A 128 3.45 15.33 7.99
CA ALA A 128 4.33 14.35 8.64
C ALA A 128 3.78 13.89 9.99
N ALA A 129 3.30 14.81 10.83
CA ALA A 129 2.69 14.48 12.12
C ALA A 129 1.39 13.67 11.98
N SER A 130 0.62 13.86 10.90
CA SER A 130 -0.58 13.06 10.64
C SER A 130 -0.21 11.66 10.17
N ILE A 131 0.80 11.55 9.30
CA ILE A 131 1.31 10.28 8.79
C ILE A 131 1.96 9.48 9.93
N GLU A 132 2.70 10.13 10.82
CA GLU A 132 3.32 9.51 12.00
C GLU A 132 2.28 8.98 12.99
N ASN A 133 1.26 9.77 13.32
CA ASN A 133 0.18 9.29 14.20
C ASN A 133 -0.58 8.11 13.58
N VAL A 134 -0.77 8.15 12.26
CA VAL A 134 -1.40 7.07 11.50
C VAL A 134 -0.52 5.82 11.51
N LEU A 135 0.78 5.96 11.23
CA LEU A 135 1.78 4.91 11.33
C LEU A 135 1.77 4.26 12.71
N GLU A 136 1.82 5.07 13.77
CA GLU A 136 1.74 4.60 15.14
C GLU A 136 0.43 3.85 15.38
N SER A 137 -0.72 4.39 14.95
CA SER A 137 -2.00 3.72 15.11
C SER A 137 -2.06 2.36 14.41
N ILE A 138 -1.47 2.22 13.22
CA ILE A 138 -1.49 0.96 12.46
C ILE A 138 -0.49 -0.03 13.03
N VAL A 139 0.73 0.42 13.31
CA VAL A 139 1.83 -0.44 13.77
C VAL A 139 1.58 -0.90 15.19
N CYS A 140 1.19 0.02 16.08
CA CYS A 140 0.98 -0.21 17.49
C CYS A 140 -0.47 -0.60 17.85
N SER A 141 -1.35 -0.78 16.86
CA SER A 141 -2.70 -1.32 17.14
C SER A 141 -2.56 -2.70 17.76
N ALA A 142 -2.94 -2.82 19.03
CA ALA A 142 -3.03 -4.08 19.75
C ALA A 142 -4.20 -4.96 19.25
N ASN A 143 -5.06 -4.43 18.38
CA ASN A 143 -6.27 -5.08 17.89
C ASN A 143 -6.12 -5.62 16.46
N LYS A 144 -4.91 -6.02 16.06
CA LYS A 144 -4.71 -6.67 14.76
C LYS A 144 -5.32 -8.07 14.80
N VAL A 145 -6.45 -8.23 14.12
CA VAL A 145 -7.07 -9.53 13.88
C VAL A 145 -6.22 -10.26 12.85
N SER A 146 -5.71 -11.43 13.20
CA SER A 146 -5.04 -12.33 12.27
C SER A 146 -6.04 -12.92 11.27
N LEU A 147 -5.57 -13.38 10.10
CA LEU A 147 -6.44 -14.09 9.15
C LEU A 147 -7.11 -15.32 9.80
N TYR A 148 -6.41 -15.98 10.71
CA TYR A 148 -6.99 -17.07 11.51
C TYR A 148 -8.21 -16.59 12.32
N GLU A 149 -8.05 -15.53 13.11
CA GLU A 149 -9.15 -14.98 13.91
C GLU A 149 -10.29 -14.45 13.02
N LEU A 150 -9.97 -13.82 11.88
CA LEU A 150 -10.97 -13.36 10.92
C LEU A 150 -11.82 -14.53 10.39
N PHE A 151 -11.18 -15.57 9.88
CA PHE A 151 -11.90 -16.74 9.34
C PHE A 151 -12.63 -17.51 10.44
N GLU A 152 -12.07 -17.59 11.64
CA GLU A 152 -12.74 -18.21 12.79
C GLU A 152 -14.01 -17.44 13.18
N LEU A 153 -13.96 -16.10 13.20
CA LEU A 153 -15.13 -15.24 13.45
C LEU A 153 -16.21 -15.47 12.39
N HIS A 154 -15.84 -15.53 11.11
CA HIS A 154 -16.78 -15.80 10.03
C HIS A 154 -17.34 -17.22 10.09
N ALA A 155 -16.52 -18.23 10.37
CA ALA A 155 -16.97 -19.61 10.51
C ALA A 155 -17.95 -19.74 11.70
N LYS A 156 -17.68 -19.10 12.83
CA LYS A 156 -18.58 -19.08 13.99
C LYS A 156 -19.89 -18.33 13.73
N ALA A 157 -19.85 -17.26 12.96
CA ALA A 157 -21.02 -16.41 12.71
C ALA A 157 -21.90 -16.90 11.54
N ARG A 158 -21.30 -17.51 10.52
CA ARG A 158 -21.95 -17.82 9.23
C ARG A 158 -21.86 -19.29 8.83
N GLY A 159 -21.21 -20.15 9.60
CA GLY A 159 -20.98 -21.55 9.23
C GLY A 159 -20.77 -22.49 10.42
N THR A 160 -20.03 -23.56 10.19
CA THR A 160 -19.65 -24.54 11.21
C THR A 160 -18.22 -25.00 10.95
N ILE A 161 -17.41 -25.03 12.00
CA ILE A 161 -16.02 -25.52 11.91
C ILE A 161 -16.07 -27.05 11.96
N VAL A 162 -15.47 -27.68 10.96
CA VAL A 162 -15.34 -29.15 10.84
C VAL A 162 -13.91 -29.59 11.10
N GLU A 163 -13.72 -30.82 11.57
CA GLU A 163 -12.40 -31.34 11.96
C GLU A 163 -11.59 -31.92 10.80
N SER A 164 -12.25 -32.27 9.70
CA SER A 164 -11.62 -32.86 8.51
C SER A 164 -11.74 -31.93 7.31
N GLN A 165 -10.72 -31.92 6.45
CA GLN A 165 -10.73 -31.14 5.21
C GLN A 165 -11.75 -31.69 4.19
N GLU A 166 -12.04 -32.99 4.23
CA GLU A 166 -12.98 -33.66 3.31
C GLU A 166 -14.42 -33.21 3.56
N ASP A 167 -14.76 -32.88 4.80
CA ASP A 167 -16.08 -32.39 5.21
C ASP A 167 -16.23 -30.88 5.05
N ALA A 168 -15.16 -30.17 4.67
CA ALA A 168 -15.13 -28.71 4.60
C ALA A 168 -15.54 -28.22 3.20
N GLU A 169 -16.59 -27.40 3.13
CA GLU A 169 -16.97 -26.71 1.88
C GLU A 169 -15.95 -25.62 1.49
N LYS A 170 -15.34 -24.97 2.48
CA LYS A 170 -14.30 -23.96 2.28
C LYS A 170 -13.13 -24.20 3.23
N VAL A 171 -11.92 -24.23 2.66
CA VAL A 171 -10.67 -24.49 3.38
C VAL A 171 -9.82 -23.23 3.37
N TYR A 172 -9.35 -22.82 4.55
CA TYR A 172 -8.38 -21.74 4.71
C TYR A 172 -7.07 -22.33 5.20
N SER A 173 -6.01 -22.23 4.41
CA SER A 173 -4.71 -22.76 4.78
C SER A 173 -3.58 -21.98 4.12
N LEU A 174 -2.32 -22.29 4.45
CA LEU A 174 -1.17 -21.63 3.83
C LEU A 174 -0.94 -22.02 2.37
N TYR A 175 -1.44 -23.18 1.93
CA TYR A 175 -1.06 -23.78 0.64
C TYR A 175 -2.22 -24.28 -0.20
N GLU A 176 -3.39 -24.51 0.41
CA GLU A 176 -4.58 -25.08 -0.23
C GLU A 176 -5.84 -24.26 0.12
N GLY A 177 -6.82 -24.26 -0.80
CA GLY A 177 -8.04 -23.49 -0.66
C GLY A 177 -7.79 -21.97 -0.76
N THR A 178 -8.46 -21.20 0.10
CA THR A 178 -8.22 -19.76 0.22
C THR A 178 -6.97 -19.53 1.08
N THR A 179 -5.90 -19.06 0.45
CA THR A 179 -4.62 -18.79 1.11
C THR A 179 -4.49 -17.33 1.54
N PRO A 180 -3.54 -16.99 2.43
CA PRO A 180 -3.25 -15.60 2.78
C PRO A 180 -2.92 -14.69 1.57
N PHE A 181 -2.55 -15.27 0.43
CA PHE A 181 -2.20 -14.53 -0.78
C PHE A 181 -3.42 -14.24 -1.67
N ASN A 182 -4.58 -14.82 -1.41
CA ASN A 182 -5.84 -14.54 -2.10
C ASN A 182 -6.47 -13.23 -1.60
N ILE A 183 -5.69 -12.15 -1.52
CA ILE A 183 -6.05 -10.87 -0.88
C ILE A 183 -7.34 -10.29 -1.46
N MET A 184 -7.55 -10.37 -2.77
CA MET A 184 -8.74 -9.83 -3.43
C MET A 184 -10.02 -10.57 -3.01
N GLU A 185 -9.96 -11.90 -2.92
CA GLU A 185 -11.07 -12.73 -2.44
C GLU A 185 -11.33 -12.45 -0.95
N ILE A 186 -10.26 -12.37 -0.14
CA ILE A 186 -10.36 -12.09 1.29
C ILE A 186 -11.03 -10.72 1.53
N ASN A 187 -10.62 -9.70 0.78
CA ASN A 187 -11.18 -8.36 0.91
C ASN A 187 -12.65 -8.33 0.49
N SER A 188 -13.01 -8.96 -0.62
CA SER A 188 -14.37 -9.02 -1.14
C SER A 188 -15.34 -9.71 -0.19
N ASP A 189 -14.98 -10.89 0.31
CA ASP A 189 -15.94 -11.79 0.95
C ASP A 189 -16.01 -11.60 2.48
N TYR A 190 -14.93 -11.07 3.09
CA TYR A 190 -14.77 -11.07 4.55
C TYR A 190 -14.59 -9.69 5.18
N ILE A 191 -14.23 -8.67 4.40
CA ILE A 191 -13.91 -7.32 4.91
C ILE A 191 -14.91 -6.25 4.42
N GLY A 192 -15.56 -6.48 3.27
CA GLY A 192 -16.56 -5.56 2.67
C GLY A 192 -17.80 -5.30 3.51
#